data_AF-A0AAV9SBU1-F1
#
_entry.id   AF-A0AAV9SBU1-F1
#
_cell.length_a   1.000
_cell.length_b   1.000
_cell.length_c   1.000
_cell.angle_alpha   90.00
_cell.angle_beta   90.00
_cell.angle_gamma   90.00
#
_symmetry.space_group_name_H-M   'P 1'
#
loop_
_entity.id
_entity.type
_entity.pdbx_description
1 polymer ?
#
loop_
_entity_poly.entity_id
_entity_poly.type
_entity_poly.pdbx_seq_one_letter_code
_entity_poly.pdbx_strand_id
1 'polypeptide(L)'
;MQIQSSAPHSKASSFILNQRCVLASKMEIHREQSICQARAAVMVYDDANKKWVPAGGSTGFSRVHIYHHTGNNAFRVVGRKIQDHQVVINCAIPKGLKYNQATQTFHQWRDARQVYGLNFGSKEDANVFASAMMHALEVLNSQDTGEGKRLRRRFMEMWKKDAENWYDGGR
;
A
#
# COMPACT_ATOMS: atom_id res chain seq x y z
N MET A 1 64.86 -8.69 -17.84
CA MET A 1 63.99 -8.28 -16.71
C MET A 1 63.37 -6.93 -17.04
N GLN A 2 62.10 -6.91 -17.44
CA GLN A 2 61.19 -5.78 -17.21
C GLN A 2 59.77 -6.29 -17.50
N ILE A 3 58.93 -6.19 -16.48
CA ILE A 3 57.63 -6.86 -16.36
C ILE A 3 56.57 -5.89 -16.89
N GLN A 4 55.75 -6.33 -17.83
CA GLN A 4 54.55 -5.63 -18.29
C GLN A 4 53.51 -5.63 -17.16
N SER A 5 53.02 -4.44 -16.78
CA SER A 5 51.89 -4.29 -15.85
C SER A 5 50.56 -4.30 -16.62
N SER A 6 49.77 -5.36 -16.46
CA SER A 6 48.36 -5.37 -16.84
C SER A 6 47.49 -5.36 -15.58
N ALA A 7 46.72 -4.29 -15.39
CA ALA A 7 45.73 -4.20 -14.33
C ALA A 7 44.46 -4.99 -14.71
N PRO A 8 43.89 -5.83 -13.85
CA PRO A 8 42.56 -6.38 -14.09
C PRO A 8 41.48 -5.37 -13.67
N HIS A 9 40.65 -4.97 -14.62
CA HIS A 9 39.40 -4.24 -14.36
C HIS A 9 38.48 -5.07 -13.46
N SER A 10 38.26 -4.59 -12.23
CA SER A 10 37.32 -5.19 -11.28
C SER A 10 35.87 -4.97 -11.71
N LYS A 11 35.19 -6.04 -12.15
CA LYS A 11 33.73 -6.08 -12.39
C LYS A 11 32.91 -6.29 -11.11
N ALA A 12 33.40 -5.85 -9.94
CA ALA A 12 32.77 -6.14 -8.64
C ALA A 12 31.77 -5.08 -8.11
N SER A 13 31.44 -4.02 -8.88
CA SER A 13 30.58 -2.94 -8.37
C SER A 13 29.07 -3.15 -8.58
N SER A 14 28.63 -3.89 -9.60
CA SER A 14 27.19 -4.01 -9.92
C SER A 14 26.45 -5.08 -9.09
N PHE A 15 27.11 -6.18 -8.74
CA PHE A 15 26.49 -7.27 -7.97
C PHE A 15 26.22 -6.91 -6.50
N ILE A 16 27.12 -6.13 -5.86
CA ILE A 16 26.98 -5.76 -4.44
C ILE A 16 25.89 -4.70 -4.25
N LEU A 17 25.69 -3.79 -5.21
CA LEU A 17 24.60 -2.81 -5.15
C LEU A 17 23.22 -3.48 -5.22
N ASN A 18 23.09 -4.50 -6.08
CA ASN A 18 21.85 -5.25 -6.23
C ASN A 18 21.54 -6.10 -4.99
N GLN A 19 22.55 -6.73 -4.37
CA GLN A 19 22.36 -7.46 -3.12
C GLN A 19 21.97 -6.56 -1.94
N ARG A 20 22.52 -5.34 -1.84
CA ARG A 20 22.11 -4.35 -0.83
C ARG A 20 20.68 -3.83 -1.05
N CYS A 21 20.28 -3.64 -2.31
CA CYS A 21 18.91 -3.26 -2.68
C CYS A 21 17.88 -4.37 -2.32
N VAL A 22 18.25 -5.65 -2.50
CA VAL A 22 17.41 -6.81 -2.18
C VAL A 22 17.38 -7.14 -0.68
N LEU A 23 18.46 -6.88 0.07
CA LEU A 23 18.50 -7.07 1.52
C LEU A 23 17.78 -5.95 2.28
N ALA A 24 17.88 -4.69 1.81
CA ALA A 24 17.12 -3.58 2.35
C ALA A 24 15.61 -3.79 2.20
N SER A 25 15.16 -4.30 1.04
CA SER A 25 13.75 -4.62 0.81
C SER A 25 13.26 -5.83 1.62
N LYS A 26 14.09 -6.85 1.85
CA LYS A 26 13.76 -7.98 2.74
C LYS A 26 13.70 -7.59 4.24
N MET A 27 14.51 -6.64 4.68
CA MET A 27 14.47 -6.12 6.06
C MET A 27 13.34 -5.10 6.30
N GLU A 28 12.89 -4.36 5.27
CA GLU A 28 11.71 -3.48 5.37
C GLU A 28 10.40 -4.25 5.49
N ILE A 29 10.26 -5.42 4.85
CA ILE A 29 9.05 -6.26 4.95
C ILE A 29 8.80 -6.74 6.39
N HIS A 30 9.84 -6.94 7.21
CA HIS A 30 9.67 -7.36 8.62
C HIS A 30 9.07 -6.28 9.53
N ARG A 31 8.97 -5.03 9.07
CA ARG A 31 8.39 -3.93 9.84
C ARG A 31 6.93 -3.66 9.52
N GLU A 32 6.38 -4.33 8.51
CA GLU A 32 5.00 -4.18 8.10
C GLU A 32 4.13 -5.30 8.68
N GLN A 33 3.13 -4.91 9.46
CA GLN A 33 2.22 -5.83 10.15
C GLN A 33 0.78 -5.52 9.79
N SER A 34 -0.01 -6.55 9.52
CA SER A 34 -1.45 -6.41 9.35
C SER A 34 -2.08 -6.13 10.71
N ILE A 35 -2.75 -4.98 10.86
CA ILE A 35 -3.45 -4.62 12.10
C ILE A 35 -4.94 -5.01 12.06
N CYS A 36 -5.49 -5.23 10.86
CA CYS A 36 -6.82 -5.78 10.69
C CYS A 36 -6.95 -6.51 9.37
N GLN A 37 -7.97 -7.36 9.27
CA GLN A 37 -8.40 -8.02 8.05
C GLN A 37 -9.92 -8.00 7.98
N ALA A 38 -10.47 -7.70 6.81
CA ALA A 38 -11.91 -7.78 6.56
C ALA A 38 -12.19 -8.32 5.16
N ARG A 39 -13.38 -8.89 4.96
CA ARG A 39 -13.86 -9.32 3.64
C ARG A 39 -14.73 -8.23 3.00
N ALA A 40 -14.33 -7.75 1.83
CA ALA A 40 -15.09 -6.73 1.10
C ALA A 40 -14.90 -6.83 -0.42
N ALA A 41 -15.93 -6.45 -1.18
CA ALA A 41 -15.76 -6.13 -2.60
C ALA A 41 -15.19 -4.71 -2.71
N VAL A 42 -14.05 -4.60 -3.39
CA VAL A 42 -13.34 -3.32 -3.59
C VAL A 42 -13.90 -2.65 -4.83
N MET A 43 -14.31 -1.41 -4.68
CA MET A 43 -14.92 -0.58 -5.71
C MET A 43 -14.10 0.70 -5.90
N VAL A 44 -14.11 1.22 -7.12
CA VAL A 44 -13.57 2.54 -7.46
C VAL A 44 -14.68 3.38 -8.10
N TYR A 45 -14.74 4.66 -7.77
CA TYR A 45 -15.70 5.56 -8.42
C TYR A 45 -15.15 6.02 -9.76
N ASP A 46 -15.90 5.77 -10.82
CA ASP A 46 -15.65 6.28 -12.16
C ASP A 46 -16.32 7.64 -12.30
N ASP A 47 -15.51 8.69 -12.25
CA ASP A 47 -15.98 10.08 -12.34
C ASP A 47 -16.57 10.44 -13.71
N ALA A 48 -16.19 9.75 -14.80
CA ALA A 48 -16.72 10.01 -16.14
C ALA A 48 -18.13 9.46 -16.27
N ASN A 49 -18.35 8.24 -15.79
CA ASN A 49 -19.64 7.56 -15.87
C ASN A 49 -20.51 7.72 -14.60
N LYS A 50 -20.02 8.46 -13.59
CA LYS A 50 -20.71 8.73 -12.31
C LYS A 50 -21.19 7.47 -11.60
N LYS A 51 -20.42 6.39 -11.67
CA LYS A 51 -20.81 5.08 -11.14
C LYS A 51 -19.67 4.40 -10.40
N TRP A 52 -20.02 3.53 -9.45
CA TRP A 52 -19.06 2.61 -8.86
C TRP A 52 -18.77 1.47 -9.83
N VAL A 53 -17.50 1.14 -10.01
CA VAL A 53 -17.06 -0.02 -10.79
C VAL A 53 -16.15 -0.92 -9.94
N PRO A 54 -16.12 -2.23 -10.20
CA PRO A 54 -15.26 -3.15 -9.45
C PRO A 54 -13.77 -2.82 -9.68
N ALA A 55 -13.00 -2.76 -8.60
CA ALA A 55 -11.55 -2.67 -8.70
C ALA A 55 -10.97 -3.97 -9.26
N GLY A 56 -10.00 -3.85 -10.18
CA GLY A 56 -9.40 -4.99 -10.90
C GLY A 56 -10.20 -5.47 -12.11
N GLY A 57 -11.28 -4.78 -12.49
CA GLY A 57 -12.07 -5.09 -13.70
C GLY A 57 -13.10 -6.21 -13.55
N SER A 58 -13.07 -6.95 -12.43
CA SER A 58 -14.02 -8.04 -12.14
C SER A 58 -14.70 -7.87 -10.78
N THR A 59 -15.96 -8.27 -10.70
CA THR A 59 -16.70 -8.34 -9.42
C THR A 59 -16.17 -9.47 -8.55
N GLY A 60 -16.18 -9.29 -7.23
CA GLY A 60 -15.84 -10.35 -6.30
C GLY A 60 -15.22 -9.84 -5.00
N PHE A 61 -15.28 -10.68 -3.98
CA PHE A 61 -14.74 -10.37 -2.66
C PHE A 61 -13.21 -10.45 -2.65
N SER A 62 -12.65 -9.55 -1.87
CA SER A 62 -11.23 -9.46 -1.55
C SER A 62 -11.03 -9.64 -0.06
N ARG A 63 -9.87 -10.17 0.30
CA ARG A 63 -9.32 -10.04 1.64
C ARG A 63 -8.59 -8.71 1.71
N VAL A 64 -9.09 -7.79 2.52
CA VAL A 64 -8.59 -6.42 2.63
C VAL A 64 -7.93 -6.25 3.99
N HIS A 65 -6.69 -5.79 3.97
CA HIS A 65 -5.87 -5.55 5.15
C HIS A 65 -5.58 -4.06 5.30
N ILE A 66 -5.48 -3.61 6.55
CA ILE A 66 -4.72 -2.41 6.87
C ILE A 66 -3.37 -2.86 7.40
N TYR A 67 -2.30 -2.41 6.75
CA TYR A 67 -0.93 -2.66 7.17
C TYR A 67 -0.33 -1.43 7.86
N HIS A 68 0.43 -1.67 8.92
CA HIS A 68 1.22 -0.67 9.63
C HIS A 68 2.70 -0.97 9.45
N HIS A 69 3.44 -0.02 8.87
CA HIS A 69 4.88 -0.07 8.80
C HIS A 69 5.48 0.67 9.99
N THR A 70 5.88 -0.08 11.02
CA THR A 70 6.37 0.43 12.31
C THR A 70 7.63 1.29 12.18
N GLY A 71 8.48 1.02 11.19
CA GLY A 71 9.76 1.74 11.02
C GLY A 71 9.64 3.21 10.62
N ASN A 72 8.53 3.60 10.01
CA ASN A 72 8.27 4.98 9.60
C ASN A 72 6.87 5.45 9.99
N ASN A 73 6.13 4.64 10.77
CA ASN A 73 4.76 4.90 11.16
C ASN A 73 3.85 5.28 9.98
N ALA A 74 3.90 4.48 8.91
CA ALA A 74 3.03 4.61 7.75
C ALA A 74 1.96 3.52 7.75
N PHE A 75 0.80 3.82 7.17
CA PHE A 75 -0.29 2.86 7.02
C PHE A 75 -0.74 2.78 5.55
N ARG A 76 -1.19 1.61 5.14
CA ARG A 76 -1.84 1.41 3.83
C ARG A 76 -2.97 0.39 3.89
N VAL A 77 -3.87 0.51 2.94
CA VAL A 77 -4.88 -0.50 2.63
C VAL A 77 -4.36 -1.35 1.46
N VAL A 78 -4.35 -2.67 1.65
CA VAL A 78 -4.04 -3.63 0.58
C VAL A 78 -5.16 -4.65 0.49
N GLY A 79 -5.72 -4.84 -0.69
CA GLY A 79 -6.79 -5.81 -0.94
C GLY A 79 -6.43 -6.74 -2.08
N ARG A 80 -6.54 -8.04 -1.82
CA ARG A 80 -6.37 -9.10 -2.83
C ARG A 80 -7.66 -9.87 -3.01
N LYS A 81 -8.05 -10.13 -4.26
CA LYS A 81 -9.18 -11.02 -4.57
C LYS A 81 -8.96 -12.37 -3.87
N ILE A 82 -10.04 -12.96 -3.37
CA ILE A 82 -9.98 -14.26 -2.70
C ILE A 82 -9.70 -15.39 -3.71
N GLN A 83 -10.20 -15.24 -4.94
CA GLN A 83 -10.19 -16.30 -5.96
C GLN A 83 -8.82 -16.53 -6.61
N ASP A 84 -8.13 -15.46 -7.00
CA ASP A 84 -6.90 -15.51 -7.81
C ASP A 84 -5.74 -14.72 -7.17
N HIS A 85 -5.95 -14.18 -5.98
CA HIS A 85 -5.00 -13.33 -5.26
C HIS A 85 -4.57 -12.04 -5.99
N GLN A 86 -5.32 -11.62 -7.03
CA GLN A 86 -5.07 -10.37 -7.73
C GLN A 86 -5.10 -9.19 -6.74
N VAL A 87 -4.05 -8.36 -6.74
CA VAL A 87 -4.03 -7.11 -5.99
C VAL A 87 -4.95 -6.11 -6.68
N VAL A 88 -6.02 -5.69 -6.01
CA VAL A 88 -7.02 -4.76 -6.55
C VAL A 88 -7.01 -3.39 -5.89
N ILE A 89 -6.32 -3.27 -4.75
CA ILE A 89 -6.05 -2.00 -4.09
C ILE A 89 -4.73 -2.10 -3.33
N ASN A 90 -3.92 -1.06 -3.45
CA ASN A 90 -2.71 -0.81 -2.68
C ASN A 90 -2.58 0.71 -2.52
N CYS A 91 -3.28 1.27 -1.53
CA CYS A 91 -3.34 2.72 -1.34
C CYS A 91 -2.84 3.11 0.04
N ALA A 92 -2.03 4.16 0.11
CA ALA A 92 -1.56 4.69 1.38
C ALA A 92 -2.68 5.42 2.14
N ILE A 93 -2.58 5.44 3.47
CA ILE A 93 -3.46 6.22 4.35
C ILE A 93 -2.71 7.49 4.79
N PRO A 94 -2.91 8.64 4.13
CA PRO A 94 -2.30 9.90 4.54
C PRO A 94 -2.89 10.43 5.85
N LYS A 95 -2.10 11.26 6.55
CA LYS A 95 -2.59 12.07 7.68
C LYS A 95 -3.76 12.93 7.19
N GLY A 96 -4.82 13.00 7.98
CA GLY A 96 -6.01 13.79 7.64
C GLY A 96 -6.93 13.18 6.57
N LEU A 97 -6.69 11.93 6.13
CA LEU A 97 -7.63 11.22 5.26
C LEU A 97 -9.06 11.25 5.85
N LYS A 98 -10.04 11.49 4.99
CA LYS A 98 -11.45 11.53 5.35
C LYS A 98 -12.08 10.18 5.02
N TYR A 99 -12.28 9.37 6.05
CA TYR A 99 -12.99 8.09 5.95
C TYR A 99 -14.47 8.29 6.24
N ASN A 100 -15.34 7.83 5.34
CA ASN A 100 -16.78 8.01 5.43
C ASN A 100 -17.50 6.65 5.45
N GLN A 101 -18.26 6.39 6.52
CA GLN A 101 -19.13 5.22 6.63
C GLN A 101 -20.49 5.55 6.01
N ALA A 102 -20.57 5.47 4.67
CA ALA A 102 -21.76 5.89 3.93
C ALA A 102 -23.00 5.03 4.24
N THR A 103 -22.80 3.73 4.50
CA THR A 103 -23.80 2.83 5.08
C THR A 103 -23.13 1.89 6.09
N GLN A 104 -23.91 1.02 6.76
CA GLN A 104 -23.40 0.03 7.71
C GLN A 104 -22.44 -1.00 7.09
N THR A 105 -22.42 -1.15 5.76
CA THR A 105 -21.55 -2.11 5.05
C THR A 105 -20.87 -1.50 3.83
N PHE A 106 -21.05 -0.20 3.58
CA PHE A 106 -20.38 0.50 2.48
C PHE A 106 -19.63 1.72 3.01
N HIS A 107 -18.31 1.62 3.03
CA HIS A 107 -17.44 2.72 3.47
C HIS A 107 -16.57 3.20 2.31
N GLN A 108 -16.20 4.48 2.33
CA GLN A 108 -15.47 5.11 1.23
C GLN A 108 -14.48 6.15 1.73
N TRP A 109 -13.44 6.38 0.94
CA TRP A 109 -12.50 7.47 1.14
C TRP A 109 -11.93 7.90 -0.21
N ARG A 110 -11.30 9.07 -0.23
CA ARG A 110 -10.70 9.66 -1.42
C ARG A 110 -9.20 9.83 -1.22
N ASP A 111 -8.43 9.53 -2.25
CA ASP A 111 -7.06 10.01 -2.41
C ASP A 111 -6.96 11.09 -3.49
N ALA A 112 -5.74 11.47 -3.91
CA ALA A 112 -5.55 12.54 -4.89
C ALA A 112 -6.17 12.27 -6.28
N ARG A 113 -6.43 11.01 -6.65
CA ARG A 113 -6.88 10.64 -8.01
C ARG A 113 -8.10 9.73 -8.03
N GLN A 114 -8.35 8.98 -6.96
CA GLN A 114 -9.32 7.90 -6.92
C GLN A 114 -10.17 8.00 -5.66
N VAL A 115 -11.48 7.74 -5.82
CA VAL A 115 -12.35 7.39 -4.69
C VAL A 115 -12.43 5.88 -4.61
N TYR A 116 -12.12 5.35 -3.43
CA TYR A 116 -12.23 3.94 -3.10
C TYR A 116 -13.49 3.70 -2.29
N GLY A 117 -14.14 2.57 -2.54
CA GLY A 117 -15.28 2.08 -1.79
C GLY A 117 -15.05 0.62 -1.40
N LEU A 118 -15.43 0.26 -0.18
CA LEU A 118 -15.46 -1.12 0.29
C LEU A 118 -16.90 -1.49 0.60
N ASN A 119 -17.40 -2.48 -0.13
CA ASN A 119 -18.68 -3.13 0.17
C ASN A 119 -18.41 -4.41 0.97
N PHE A 120 -18.53 -4.32 2.29
CA PHE A 120 -18.18 -5.38 3.23
C PHE A 120 -19.14 -6.57 3.17
N GLY A 121 -18.61 -7.76 3.43
CA GLY A 121 -19.39 -9.00 3.47
C GLY A 121 -20.37 -9.08 4.64
N SER A 122 -20.09 -8.35 5.72
CA SER A 122 -20.97 -8.22 6.88
C SER A 122 -20.76 -6.89 7.61
N LYS A 123 -21.64 -6.60 8.59
CA LYS A 123 -21.49 -5.41 9.45
C LYS A 123 -20.28 -5.56 10.38
N GLU A 124 -19.99 -6.77 10.81
CA GLU A 124 -18.85 -7.08 11.67
C GLU A 124 -17.53 -6.79 10.95
N ASP A 125 -17.40 -7.24 9.69
CA ASP A 125 -16.27 -6.90 8.82
C ASP A 125 -16.10 -5.38 8.69
N ALA A 126 -17.21 -4.67 8.45
CA ALA A 126 -17.23 -3.21 8.31
C ALA A 126 -16.76 -2.50 9.59
N ASN A 127 -17.25 -2.93 10.74
CA ASN A 127 -16.95 -2.35 12.05
C ASN A 127 -15.50 -2.59 12.48
N VAL A 128 -14.98 -3.81 12.25
CA VAL A 128 -13.56 -4.15 12.52
C VAL A 128 -12.65 -3.28 11.67
N PHE A 129 -12.95 -3.15 10.37
CA PHE A 129 -12.15 -2.34 9.46
C PHE A 129 -12.22 -0.84 9.82
N ALA A 130 -13.42 -0.33 10.14
CA ALA A 130 -13.60 1.06 10.54
C ALA A 130 -12.83 1.40 11.82
N SER A 131 -12.88 0.53 12.83
CA SER A 131 -12.13 0.71 14.09
C SER A 131 -10.63 0.81 13.85
N ALA A 132 -10.08 -0.10 13.02
CA ALA A 132 -8.66 -0.08 12.67
C ALA A 132 -8.27 1.16 11.84
N MET A 133 -9.14 1.60 10.93
CA MET A 133 -8.92 2.83 10.16
C MET A 133 -8.89 4.05 11.07
N MET A 134 -9.83 4.19 12.01
CA MET A 134 -9.84 5.31 12.96
C MET A 134 -8.59 5.32 13.83
N HIS A 135 -8.16 4.16 14.33
CA HIS A 135 -6.91 4.03 15.07
C HIS A 135 -5.69 4.48 14.26
N ALA A 136 -5.58 4.03 13.00
CA ALA A 136 -4.49 4.45 12.11
C ALA A 136 -4.48 5.97 11.92
N LEU A 137 -5.65 6.59 11.70
CA LEU A 137 -5.77 8.05 11.54
C LEU A 137 -5.39 8.81 12.80
N GLU A 138 -5.76 8.32 13.98
CA GLU A 138 -5.37 8.89 15.27
C GLU A 138 -3.85 8.88 15.47
N VAL A 139 -3.22 7.72 15.23
CA VAL A 139 -1.76 7.55 15.31
C VAL A 139 -1.03 8.48 14.32
N LEU A 140 -1.58 8.66 13.13
CA LEU A 140 -1.02 9.59 12.13
C LEU A 140 -1.22 11.06 12.50
N ASN A 141 -2.26 11.38 13.27
CA ASN A 141 -2.54 12.75 13.70
C ASN A 141 -1.72 13.17 14.91
N SER A 142 -1.45 12.24 15.84
CA SER A 142 -0.72 12.50 17.10
C SER A 142 0.79 12.71 16.92
N GLN A 143 1.38 12.27 15.80
CA GLN A 143 2.80 12.47 15.54
C GLN A 143 3.06 13.68 14.63
N ASP A 144 3.85 14.63 15.15
CA ASP A 144 4.27 15.83 14.40
C ASP A 144 5.79 16.07 14.44
N THR A 145 6.60 15.01 14.57
CA THR A 145 8.07 15.13 14.53
C THR A 145 8.60 15.31 13.08
N GLY A 146 9.50 16.28 12.88
CA GLY A 146 9.98 16.70 11.56
C GLY A 146 10.70 15.60 10.74
N GLU A 147 11.44 14.69 11.41
CA GLU A 147 12.15 13.58 10.74
C GLU A 147 11.20 12.46 10.29
N GLY A 148 10.18 12.15 11.10
CA GLY A 148 9.12 11.20 10.75
C GLY A 148 8.35 11.65 9.51
N LYS A 149 8.13 12.96 9.34
CA LYS A 149 7.49 13.53 8.13
C LYS A 149 8.31 13.25 6.86
N ARG A 150 9.64 13.36 6.90
CA ARG A 150 10.51 13.17 5.72
C ARG A 150 10.60 11.71 5.30
N LEU A 151 10.79 10.80 6.26
CA LEU A 151 10.83 9.36 6.00
C LEU A 151 9.50 8.83 5.46
N ARG A 152 8.38 9.29 6.04
CA ARG A 152 7.03 8.94 5.56
C ARG A 152 6.79 9.41 4.13
N ARG A 153 7.16 10.64 3.78
CA ARG A 153 6.98 11.16 2.42
C ARG A 153 7.71 10.31 1.39
N ARG A 154 9.00 10.04 1.60
CA ARG A 154 9.81 9.23 0.69
C ARG A 154 9.26 7.81 0.53
N PHE A 155 8.76 7.24 1.61
CA PHE A 155 8.16 5.91 1.58
C PHE A 155 6.80 5.88 0.87
N MET A 156 5.96 6.90 1.08
CA MET A 156 4.70 7.06 0.34
C MET A 156 4.93 7.21 -1.17
N GLU A 157 6.00 7.91 -1.56
CA GLU A 157 6.42 8.01 -2.97
C GLU A 157 6.89 6.67 -3.52
N MET A 158 7.66 5.90 -2.72
CA MET A 158 8.07 4.55 -3.10
C MET A 158 6.87 3.63 -3.32
N TRP A 159 5.89 3.62 -2.40
CA TRP A 159 4.67 2.83 -2.57
C TRP A 159 3.81 3.25 -3.74
N LYS A 160 3.73 4.55 -4.06
CA LYS A 160 3.06 5.01 -5.27
C LYS A 160 3.75 4.46 -6.52
N LYS A 161 5.08 4.54 -6.56
CA LYS A 161 5.87 4.01 -7.68
C LYS A 161 5.72 2.50 -7.80
N ASP A 162 5.72 1.78 -6.68
CA ASP A 162 5.42 0.35 -6.68
C ASP A 162 4.03 0.13 -7.28
N ALA A 163 2.97 0.76 -6.73
CA ALA A 163 1.60 0.60 -7.21
C ALA A 163 1.43 0.92 -8.71
N GLU A 164 2.15 1.92 -9.24
CA GLU A 164 2.21 2.22 -10.67
C GLU A 164 2.92 1.12 -11.47
N ASN A 165 4.06 0.63 -10.99
CA ASN A 165 4.79 -0.48 -11.63
C ASN A 165 3.98 -1.80 -11.61
N TRP A 166 3.14 -2.02 -10.59
CA TRP A 166 2.24 -3.17 -10.52
C TRP A 166 1.16 -3.13 -11.62
N TYR A 167 0.75 -1.95 -12.09
CA TYR A 167 -0.23 -1.81 -13.17
C TYR A 167 0.38 -2.03 -14.56
N ASP A 168 1.66 -1.72 -14.77
CA ASP A 168 2.30 -1.78 -16.09
C ASP A 168 3.04 -3.12 -16.35
N GLY A 169 3.27 -3.92 -15.30
CA GLY A 169 3.94 -5.22 -15.38
C GLY A 169 3.08 -6.42 -15.79
N GLY A 170 1.82 -6.20 -16.19
CA GLY A 170 0.88 -7.23 -16.63
C GLY A 170 0.62 -7.18 -18.13
N ARG A 171 1.67 -7.35 -18.95
CA ARG A 171 1.57 -7.68 -20.37
C ARG A 171 2.31 -8.98 -20.65
#